data_AF-A0A6P1CY18-F1
#
_entry.id   AF-A0A6P1CY18-F1
#
_cell.length_a   1.000
_cell.length_b   1.000
_cell.length_c   1.000
_cell.angle_alpha   90.00
_cell.angle_beta   90.00
_cell.angle_gamma   90.00
#
_symmetry.space_group_name_H-M   'P 1'
#
loop_
_entity.id
_entity.type
_entity.pdbx_description
1 polymer ?
#
loop_
_entity_poly.entity_id
_entity_poly.type
_entity_poly.pdbx_seq_one_letter_code
_entity_poly.pdbx_strand_id
1 'polypeptide(L)'
;SVELSDDIDISRGDLLCRPGNRPYVGHELDAMVCWFTDRTRLAEGARYIIRQSTRESKTVVAALDYRLDVNTLHRDEAADALGLNEIGRVQ
;
A
#
# COMPACT_ATOMS: atom_id res chain seq x y z
N SER A 1 7.60 19.98 19.47
CA SER A 1 6.14 20.11 19.32
C SER A 1 5.85 20.93 18.08
N VAL A 2 4.66 20.79 17.51
CA VAL A 2 4.15 21.64 16.42
C VAL A 2 2.99 22.42 17.00
N GLU A 3 2.88 23.69 16.63
CA GLU A 3 1.80 24.60 17.03
C GLU A 3 1.24 25.26 15.77
N LEU A 4 -0.08 25.40 15.70
CA LEU A 4 -0.77 26.04 14.59
C LEU A 4 -1.17 27.46 15.01
N SER A 5 -1.04 28.43 14.09
CA SER A 5 -1.49 29.80 14.32
C SER A 5 -3.00 29.92 14.41
N ASP A 6 -3.71 28.95 13.84
CA ASP A 6 -5.15 28.94 13.66
C ASP A 6 -5.73 27.68 14.31
N ASP A 7 -6.98 27.80 14.76
CA ASP A 7 -7.74 26.68 15.30
C ASP A 7 -8.26 25.83 14.13
N ILE A 8 -7.52 24.77 13.82
CA ILE A 8 -7.82 23.83 12.74
C ILE A 8 -8.07 22.47 13.38
N ASP A 9 -9.21 21.85 13.05
CA ASP A 9 -9.51 20.49 13.47
C ASP A 9 -8.52 19.51 12.81
N ILE A 10 -7.62 18.95 13.61
CA ILE A 10 -6.65 17.94 13.20
C ILE A 10 -6.61 16.81 14.22
N SER A 11 -6.46 15.60 13.72
CA SER A 11 -6.42 14.37 14.49
C SER A 11 -5.11 13.61 14.30
N ARG A 12 -4.86 12.63 15.18
CA ARG A 12 -3.70 11.74 15.03
C ARG A 12 -3.85 10.91 13.74
N GLY A 13 -2.84 10.99 12.89
CA GLY A 13 -2.84 10.33 11.58
C GLY A 13 -3.01 11.30 10.42
N ASP A 14 -3.35 12.56 10.69
CA ASP A 14 -3.37 13.59 9.67
C ASP A 14 -1.95 13.99 9.24
N LEU A 15 -1.80 14.27 7.95
CA LEU A 15 -0.53 14.62 7.33
C LEU A 15 -0.49 16.11 7.05
N LEU A 16 0.36 16.82 7.80
CA LEU A 16 0.66 18.24 7.56
C LEU A 16 1.60 18.36 6.35
N CYS A 17 1.18 19.10 5.32
CA CYS A 17 1.95 19.29 4.09
C CYS A 17 1.99 20.76 3.68
N ARG A 18 2.95 21.13 2.81
CA ARG A 18 2.97 22.46 2.21
C ARG A 18 1.86 22.57 1.15
N PRO A 19 1.23 23.74 0.95
CA PRO A 19 0.15 23.91 -0.03
C PRO A 19 0.52 23.49 -1.46
N GLY A 20 1.80 23.67 -1.86
CA GLY A 20 2.32 23.27 -3.18
C GLY A 20 2.91 21.87 -3.25
N ASN A 21 2.83 21.07 -2.17
CA ASN A 21 3.31 19.69 -2.12
C ASN A 21 2.31 18.83 -1.34
N ARG A 22 1.06 18.83 -1.80
CA ARG A 22 0.00 18.03 -1.21
C ARG A 22 0.22 16.57 -1.56
N PRO A 23 0.05 15.63 -0.61
CA PRO A 23 0.08 14.22 -0.94
C PRO A 23 -1.11 13.88 -1.85
N TYR A 24 -1.01 12.73 -2.51
CA TYR A 24 -2.18 12.12 -3.12
C TYR A 24 -3.20 11.74 -2.03
N VAL A 25 -4.46 12.10 -2.24
CA VAL A 25 -5.58 11.78 -1.35
C VAL A 25 -6.61 11.01 -2.17
N GLY A 26 -6.78 9.72 -1.86
CA GLY A 26 -7.68 8.84 -2.57
C GLY A 26 -7.92 7.54 -1.80
N HIS A 27 -8.80 6.70 -2.36
CA HIS A 27 -9.18 5.40 -1.80
C HIS A 27 -8.53 4.22 -2.53
N GLU A 28 -7.86 4.50 -3.63
CA GLU A 28 -7.17 3.53 -4.48
C GLU A 28 -5.69 3.92 -4.56
N LEU A 29 -4.80 2.92 -4.52
CA LEU A 29 -3.37 3.12 -4.65
C LEU A 29 -2.76 1.92 -5.35
N ASP A 30 -1.79 2.19 -6.21
CA ASP A 30 -0.94 1.15 -6.74
C ASP A 30 0.28 0.96 -5.85
N ALA A 31 0.64 -0.28 -5.55
CA ALA A 31 1.81 -0.58 -4.72
C ALA A 31 2.64 -1.74 -5.27
N MET A 32 3.96 -1.62 -5.12
CA MET A 32 4.86 -2.77 -5.14
C MET A 32 4.90 -3.36 -3.73
N VAL A 33 4.54 -4.63 -3.60
CA VAL A 33 4.50 -5.34 -2.32
C VAL A 33 5.43 -6.54 -2.35
N CYS A 34 6.10 -6.81 -1.21
CA CYS A 34 6.83 -8.04 -0.97
C CYS A 34 6.06 -8.84 0.08
N TRP A 35 5.78 -10.10 -0.23
CA TRP A 35 5.01 -10.96 0.64
C TRP A 35 5.91 -11.77 1.58
N PHE A 36 5.66 -11.70 2.88
CA PHE A 36 6.61 -12.20 3.90
C PHE A 36 6.11 -13.40 4.72
N THR A 37 4.99 -14.01 4.35
CA THR A 37 4.48 -15.20 5.07
C THR A 37 4.30 -16.39 4.13
N ASP A 38 4.65 -17.57 4.61
CA ASP A 38 4.41 -18.87 3.99
C ASP A 38 3.05 -19.48 4.35
N ARG A 39 2.36 -18.92 5.36
CA ARG A 39 1.08 -19.44 5.87
C ARG A 39 -0.09 -19.09 4.95
N THR A 40 0.02 -18.00 4.23
CA THR A 40 -1.01 -17.47 3.33
C THR A 40 -0.34 -16.93 2.08
N ARG A 41 -1.14 -16.67 1.05
CA ARG A 41 -0.71 -15.99 -0.17
C ARG A 41 -1.49 -14.70 -0.32
N LEU A 42 -0.88 -13.69 -0.92
CA LEU A 42 -1.59 -12.49 -1.35
C LEU A 42 -2.23 -12.80 -2.70
N ALA A 43 -3.54 -12.62 -2.82
CA ALA A 43 -4.28 -12.82 -4.06
C ALA A 43 -5.39 -11.78 -4.17
N GLU A 44 -5.97 -11.64 -5.36
CA GLU A 44 -7.13 -10.79 -5.60
C GLU A 44 -8.28 -11.09 -4.61
N GLY A 45 -8.96 -10.04 -4.15
CA GLY A 45 -10.07 -10.10 -3.19
C GLY A 45 -9.63 -10.29 -1.73
N ALA A 46 -8.34 -10.53 -1.46
CA ALA A 46 -7.84 -10.68 -0.10
C ALA A 46 -7.94 -9.35 0.68
N ARG A 47 -8.40 -9.43 1.93
CA ARG A 47 -8.62 -8.26 2.80
C ARG A 47 -7.53 -8.16 3.86
N TYR A 48 -6.99 -6.95 4.03
CA TYR A 48 -5.92 -6.66 4.97
C TYR A 48 -6.16 -5.35 5.73
N ILE A 49 -5.32 -5.12 6.74
CA ILE A 49 -5.12 -3.79 7.29
C ILE A 49 -3.87 -3.20 6.63
N ILE A 50 -4.03 -2.06 5.98
CA ILE A 50 -2.89 -1.25 5.56
C ILE A 50 -2.57 -0.25 6.66
N ARG A 51 -1.30 -0.19 7.04
CA ARG A 51 -0.78 0.81 7.98
C ARG A 51 0.16 1.74 7.25
N GLN A 52 -0.20 3.03 7.19
CA GLN A 52 0.65 4.09 6.67
C GLN A 52 0.99 5.04 7.81
N SER A 53 2.26 5.02 8.21
CA SER A 53 2.76 5.76 9.38
C SER A 53 1.96 5.43 10.66
N THR A 54 1.12 6.36 11.13
CA THR A 54 0.28 6.21 12.33
C THR A 54 -1.18 5.91 12.04
N ARG A 55 -1.57 5.83 10.76
CA ARG A 55 -2.94 5.56 10.33
C ARG A 55 -3.07 4.11 9.86
N GLU A 56 -4.13 3.45 10.33
CA GLU A 56 -4.53 2.13 9.87
C GLU A 56 -5.88 2.23 9.14
N SER A 57 -6.03 1.45 8.08
CA SER A 57 -7.29 1.32 7.34
C SER A 57 -7.48 -0.11 6.87
N LYS A 58 -8.73 -0.53 6.70
CA LYS A 58 -9.04 -1.76 5.98
C LYS A 58 -8.78 -1.52 4.49
N THR A 59 -8.27 -2.54 3.82
CA THR A 59 -8.06 -2.55 2.38
C THR A 59 -8.39 -3.92 1.80
N VAL A 60 -8.58 -3.98 0.49
CA VAL A 60 -8.75 -5.19 -0.30
C VAL A 60 -7.78 -5.12 -1.46
N VAL A 61 -7.16 -6.25 -1.82
CA VAL A 61 -6.40 -6.35 -3.07
C VAL A 61 -7.41 -6.42 -4.20
N ALA A 62 -7.51 -5.37 -5.00
CA ALA A 62 -8.39 -5.29 -6.16
C ALA A 62 -7.84 -6.10 -7.33
N ALA A 63 -6.51 -6.14 -7.52
CA ALA A 63 -5.86 -6.93 -8.55
C ALA A 63 -4.38 -7.20 -8.21
N LEU A 64 -3.83 -8.28 -8.78
CA LEU A 64 -2.40 -8.51 -8.90
C LEU A 64 -2.03 -8.31 -10.37
N ASP A 65 -1.36 -7.20 -10.71
CA ASP A 65 -1.04 -6.86 -12.10
C ASP A 65 0.06 -7.78 -12.65
N TYR A 66 1.09 -8.02 -11.85
CA TYR A 66 2.17 -8.95 -12.17
C TYR A 66 2.99 -9.30 -10.94
N ARG A 67 3.60 -10.48 -10.96
CA ARG A 67 4.73 -10.84 -10.09
C ARG A 67 6.04 -10.43 -10.76
N LEU A 68 6.97 -9.87 -9.98
CA LEU A 68 8.29 -9.49 -10.44
C LEU A 68 9.31 -10.58 -10.05
N ASP A 69 9.96 -11.18 -11.04
CA ASP A 69 11.14 -12.02 -10.80
C ASP A 69 12.31 -11.13 -10.39
N VAL A 70 12.78 -11.30 -9.15
CA VAL A 70 13.86 -10.47 -8.57
C VAL A 70 15.23 -10.67 -9.23
N ASN A 71 15.45 -11.81 -9.90
CA ASN A 71 16.73 -12.11 -10.54
C ASN A 71 16.77 -11.56 -11.97
N THR A 72 15.64 -11.59 -12.67
CA THR A 72 15.57 -11.22 -14.09
C THR A 72 14.88 -9.88 -14.35
N LEU A 73 14.19 -9.34 -13.34
CA LEU A 73 13.28 -8.19 -13.44
C LEU A 73 12.12 -8.42 -14.43
N HIS A 74 11.88 -9.66 -14.83
CA HIS A 74 10.78 -10.02 -15.70
C HIS A 74 9.45 -9.93 -14.95
N ARG A 75 8.40 -9.54 -15.68
CA ARG A 75 7.04 -9.41 -15.15
C ARG A 75 6.23 -10.62 -15.60
N ASP A 76 5.77 -11.39 -14.64
CA ASP A 76 4.85 -12.50 -14.84
C ASP A 76 3.42 -12.01 -14.61
N GLU A 77 2.75 -11.63 -15.70
CA GLU A 77 1.35 -11.18 -15.74
C GLU A 77 0.35 -12.35 -15.60
N ALA A 78 0.81 -13.60 -15.67
CA ALA A 78 -0.04 -14.77 -15.48
C ALA A 78 -0.11 -15.23 -14.02
N ALA A 79 0.66 -14.61 -13.12
CA ALA A 79 0.64 -14.92 -11.70
C ALA A 79 -0.70 -14.51 -11.06
N ASP A 80 -1.31 -15.43 -10.31
CA ASP A 80 -2.60 -15.23 -9.62
C ASP A 80 -2.45 -14.91 -8.13
N ALA A 81 -1.25 -15.07 -7.59
CA ALA A 81 -0.93 -14.81 -6.19
C ALA A 81 0.56 -14.54 -5.95
N LEU A 82 0.89 -13.98 -4.79
CA LEU A 82 2.25 -13.87 -4.24
C LEU A 82 2.40 -14.78 -3.02
N GLY A 83 3.41 -15.65 -3.07
CA GLY A 83 3.91 -16.48 -1.97
C GLY A 83 5.09 -15.85 -1.24
N LEU A 84 5.66 -16.59 -0.28
CA LEU A 84 6.77 -16.11 0.55
C LEU A 84 7.94 -15.60 -0.30
N ASN A 85 8.40 -14.39 0.02
CA ASN A 85 9.47 -13.64 -0.63
C ASN A 85 9.22 -13.26 -2.09
N GLU A 86 7.99 -13.42 -2.58
CA GLU A 86 7.62 -12.93 -3.91
C GLU A 86 7.25 -11.45 -3.85
N ILE A 87 7.59 -10.73 -4.92
CA ILE A 87 7.30 -9.31 -5.08
C ILE A 87 6.32 -9.15 -6.23
N GLY A 88 5.34 -8.26 -6.10
CA GLY A 88 4.40 -7.97 -7.19
C GLY A 88 3.81 -6.57 -7.11
N ARG A 89 3.21 -6.16 -8.22
CA ARG A 89 2.44 -4.92 -8.34
C ARG A 89 0.97 -5.23 -8.09
N VAL A 90 0.36 -4.54 -7.14
CA VAL A 90 -1.04 -4.73 -6.73
C VAL A 90 -1.78 -3.41 -6.72
N GLN A 91 -3.10 -3.50 -6.87
CA GLN A 91 -4.07 -2.42 -6.70
C GLN A 91 -5.01 -2.73 -5.53
#